data_AF-A0A933B2M4-F1
#
_entry.id   AF-A0A933B2M4-F1
#
_cell.length_a   1.000
_cell.length_b   1.000
_cell.length_c   1.000
_cell.angle_alpha   90.00
_cell.angle_beta   90.00
_cell.angle_gamma   90.00
#
_symmetry.space_group_name_H-M   'P 1'
#
loop_
_entity.id
_entity.type
_entity.pdbx_description
1 polymer ?
#
loop_
_entity_poly.entity_id
_entity_poly.type
_entity_poly.pdbx_seq_one_letter_code
_entity_poly.pdbx_strand_id
1 'polypeptide(L)'
;MGEKFLDVRDERGGRVIWLHFYLCSLAFGKPKPLGCRKALWVDVGELKNFTFPPANERVIERLVQLTHSSPRPSPRRAGLEPAPTGKGEWKPAL
;
A
#
# COMPACT_ATOMS: atom_id res chain seq x y z
N MET A 1 -1.87 -1.69 -18.56
CA MET A 1 -2.52 -2.70 -17.70
C MET A 1 -1.58 -3.04 -16.56
N GLY A 2 -2.10 -3.34 -15.38
CA GLY A 2 -1.28 -3.78 -14.24
C GLY A 2 -0.93 -5.27 -14.33
N GLU A 3 0.26 -5.64 -13.85
CA GLU A 3 0.69 -7.04 -13.75
C GLU A 3 0.19 -7.66 -12.45
N LYS A 4 -0.29 -8.90 -12.50
CA LYS A 4 -0.71 -9.63 -11.29
C LYS A 4 0.51 -9.87 -10.40
N PHE A 5 0.41 -9.44 -9.16
CA PHE A 5 1.50 -9.49 -8.21
C PHE A 5 1.40 -10.65 -7.23
N LEU A 6 0.23 -10.78 -6.58
CA LEU A 6 0.02 -11.78 -5.53
C LEU A 6 -1.48 -12.01 -5.33
N ASP A 7 -1.83 -13.27 -5.05
CA ASP A 7 -3.14 -13.62 -4.48
C ASP A 7 -2.98 -13.97 -3.01
N VAL A 8 -3.87 -13.41 -2.19
CA VAL A 8 -3.99 -13.77 -0.78
C VAL A 8 -5.39 -14.30 -0.53
N ARG A 9 -5.45 -15.49 0.06
CA ARG A 9 -6.68 -16.06 0.62
C ARG A 9 -6.73 -15.72 2.10
N ASP A 10 -7.85 -15.20 2.55
CA ASP A 10 -8.12 -14.92 3.96
C ASP A 10 -9.46 -15.55 4.38
N GLU A 11 -9.52 -16.08 5.60
CA GLU A 11 -10.69 -16.73 6.16
C GLU A 11 -11.15 -15.96 7.38
N ARG A 12 -12.31 -15.30 7.28
CA ARG A 12 -12.83 -14.45 8.35
C ARG A 12 -14.32 -14.70 8.52
N GLY A 13 -14.72 -15.02 9.75
CA GLY A 13 -16.12 -15.27 10.11
C GLY A 13 -16.78 -16.39 9.30
N GLY A 14 -16.05 -17.47 9.01
CA GLY A 14 -16.56 -18.61 8.23
C GLY A 14 -16.71 -18.32 6.72
N ARG A 15 -16.16 -17.22 6.22
CA ARG A 15 -16.14 -16.87 4.79
C ARG A 15 -14.71 -16.80 4.29
N VAL A 16 -14.54 -17.17 3.02
CA VAL A 16 -13.27 -17.05 2.31
C VAL A 16 -13.30 -15.79 1.46
N ILE A 17 -12.28 -14.95 1.60
CA ILE A 17 -12.06 -13.75 0.80
C ILE A 17 -10.77 -13.93 0.01
N TRP A 18 -10.82 -13.65 -1.29
CA TRP A 18 -9.65 -13.58 -2.14
C TRP A 18 -9.28 -12.13 -2.42
N LEU A 19 -8.03 -11.79 -2.17
CA LEU A 19 -7.44 -10.50 -2.48
C LEU A 19 -6.45 -10.68 -3.62
N HIS A 20 -6.73 -10.02 -4.74
CA HIS A 20 -5.89 -10.05 -5.94
C HIS A 20 -5.14 -8.72 -6.03
N PHE A 21 -3.83 -8.74 -5.80
CA PHE A 21 -2.97 -7.56 -5.87
C PHE A 21 -2.32 -7.44 -7.24
N TYR A 22 -2.27 -6.23 -7.76
CA TYR A 22 -1.66 -5.90 -9.06
C TYR A 22 -0.68 -4.74 -8.90
N LEU A 23 0.46 -4.83 -9.58
CA LEU A 23 1.39 -3.71 -9.74
C LEU A 23 0.91 -2.85 -10.90
N CYS A 24 0.57 -1.60 -10.60
CA CYS A 24 0.01 -0.66 -11.56
C CYS A 24 0.87 0.59 -11.65
N SER A 25 1.07 1.07 -12.88
CA SER A 25 1.61 2.41 -13.13
C SER A 25 0.46 3.39 -13.31
N LEU A 26 0.59 4.60 -12.77
CA LEU A 26 -0.35 5.67 -13.01
C LEU A 26 -0.24 6.12 -14.47
N ALA A 27 -1.26 5.83 -15.27
CA ALA A 27 -1.25 6.14 -16.71
C ALA A 27 -1.37 7.66 -16.98
N PHE A 28 -2.31 8.32 -16.30
CA PHE A 28 -2.55 9.76 -16.43
C PHE A 28 -3.28 10.30 -15.20
N GLY A 29 -3.19 11.62 -14.97
CA GLY A 29 -3.91 12.33 -13.92
C GLY A 29 -3.25 12.26 -12.54
N LYS A 30 -4.01 12.58 -11.50
CA LYS A 30 -3.59 12.50 -10.09
C LYS A 30 -4.67 11.76 -9.28
N PRO A 31 -4.32 10.77 -8.45
CA PRO A 31 -5.30 10.10 -7.60
C PRO A 31 -5.97 11.10 -6.65
N LYS A 32 -7.29 10.99 -6.51
CA LYS A 32 -8.09 11.76 -5.56
C LYS A 32 -8.75 10.79 -4.57
N PRO A 33 -8.66 11.03 -3.26
CA PRO A 33 -9.37 10.22 -2.28
C PRO A 33 -10.87 10.50 -2.38
N LEU A 34 -11.67 9.49 -2.71
CA LEU A 34 -13.14 9.60 -2.79
C LEU A 34 -13.85 8.92 -1.61
N GLY A 35 -13.32 7.78 -1.15
CA GLY A 35 -13.90 6.98 -0.06
C GLY A 35 -12.94 6.73 1.11
N CYS A 36 -11.83 7.47 1.18
CA CYS A 36 -10.87 7.38 2.26
C CYS A 36 -10.55 8.76 2.81
N ARG A 37 -10.19 8.85 4.09
CA ARG A 37 -9.80 10.12 4.72
C ARG A 37 -8.50 10.67 4.14
N LYS A 38 -7.59 9.79 3.73
CA LYS A 38 -6.26 10.16 3.24
C LYS A 38 -5.71 9.10 2.29
N ALA A 39 -5.01 9.57 1.25
CA ALA A 39 -4.19 8.76 0.37
C ALA A 39 -2.79 9.39 0.30
N LEU A 40 -1.75 8.56 0.43
CA LEU A 40 -0.35 9.01 0.48
C LEU A 40 0.47 8.20 -0.54
N TRP A 41 1.35 8.89 -1.26
CA TRP A 41 2.47 8.24 -1.92
C TRP A 41 3.60 8.13 -0.89
N VAL A 42 4.10 6.93 -0.67
CA VAL A 42 5.16 6.63 0.29
C VAL A 42 6.20 5.75 -0.38
N ASP A 43 7.43 5.82 0.10
CA ASP A 43 8.45 4.85 -0.31
C ASP A 43 8.11 3.46 0.25
N VAL A 44 8.49 2.41 -0.48
CA VAL A 44 8.24 1.03 -0.05
C VAL A 44 8.88 0.74 1.30
N GLY A 45 10.07 1.27 1.57
CA GLY A 45 10.76 1.12 2.86
C GLY A 45 10.05 1.83 4.02
N GLU A 46 9.18 2.81 3.73
CA GLU A 46 8.37 3.52 4.72
C GLU A 46 7.09 2.77 5.08
N LEU A 47 6.68 1.76 4.30
CA LEU A 47 5.45 0.99 4.57
C LEU A 47 5.45 0.37 5.98
N LYS A 48 6.61 -0.05 6.49
CA LYS A 48 6.77 -0.58 7.85
C LYS A 48 6.36 0.39 8.97
N ASN A 49 6.23 1.68 8.67
CA ASN A 49 5.83 2.71 9.63
C ASN A 49 4.29 2.84 9.75
N PHE A 50 3.53 2.10 8.94
CA PHE A 50 2.07 2.14 8.93
C PHE A 50 1.49 0.83 9.46
N THR A 51 0.33 0.93 10.11
CA THR A 51 -0.46 -0.23 10.51
C THR A 51 -1.38 -0.63 9.36
N PHE A 52 -1.28 -1.89 8.93
CA PHE A 52 -2.14 -2.47 7.91
C PHE A 52 -3.04 -3.54 8.53
N PRO A 53 -4.21 -3.81 7.94
CA PRO A 53 -5.01 -4.96 8.34
C PRO A 53 -4.25 -6.27 8.03
N PRO A 54 -4.47 -7.35 8.79
CA PRO A 54 -3.70 -8.61 8.66
C PRO A 54 -3.67 -9.18 7.23
N ALA A 55 -4.75 -9.03 6.48
CA ALA A 55 -4.85 -9.51 5.11
C ALA A 55 -3.87 -8.84 4.13
N ASN A 56 -3.29 -7.70 4.51
CA ASN A 56 -2.35 -6.95 3.69
C ASN A 56 -0.89 -7.24 4.06
N GLU A 57 -0.60 -7.89 5.19
CA GLU A 57 0.78 -8.12 5.66
C GLU A 57 1.63 -8.82 4.59
N ARG A 58 1.09 -9.87 3.98
CA ARG A 58 1.78 -10.66 2.94
C ARG A 58 2.20 -9.83 1.72
N VAL A 59 1.37 -8.89 1.27
CA VAL A 59 1.72 -8.06 0.11
C VAL A 59 2.75 -6.99 0.50
N ILE A 60 2.65 -6.42 1.71
CA ILE A 60 3.59 -5.41 2.21
C ILE A 60 4.99 -6.00 2.38
N GLU A 61 5.11 -7.18 3.00
CA GLU A 61 6.38 -7.89 3.14
C GLU A 61 7.03 -8.16 1.78
N ARG A 62 6.23 -8.60 0.80
CA ARG A 62 6.73 -8.91 -0.54
C ARG A 62 7.20 -7.67 -1.29
N LEU A 63 6.50 -6.54 -1.15
CA LEU A 63 6.92 -5.26 -1.72
C LEU A 63 8.28 -4.83 -1.15
N VAL A 64 8.45 -4.90 0.17
CA VAL A 64 9.71 -4.53 0.85
C VAL A 64 10.88 -5.42 0.41
N GLN A 65 10.66 -6.72 0.21
CA GLN A 65 11.68 -7.64 -0.30
C GLN A 65 12.14 -7.27 -1.72
N LEU A 66 11.22 -6.92 -2.62
CA LEU A 66 11.57 -6.57 -4.00
C LEU A 66 12.49 -5.35 -4.10
N THR A 67 12.29 -4.36 -3.23
CA THR A 67 13.07 -3.12 -3.26
C THR A 67 14.49 -3.27 -2.73
N HIS A 68 14.76 -4.29 -1.90
CA HIS A 68 16.12 -4.57 -1.42
C HIS A 68 17.00 -5.28 -2.47
N SER A 69 16.46 -5.70 -3.61
CA SER A 69 17.18 -6.47 -4.64
C SER A 69 17.58 -5.67 -5.89
N SER A 70 17.29 -4.37 -5.99
CA SER A 70 17.74 -3.53 -7.11
C SER A 70 17.76 -2.03 -6.75
N PRO A 71 18.87 -1.30 -6.97
CA PRO A 71 18.90 0.15 -6.77
C PRO A 71 18.25 0.82 -7.99
N ARG A 72 16.97 1.20 -7.91
CA ARG A 72 16.41 2.16 -8.87
C ARG A 72 16.56 3.57 -8.30
N PRO A 73 17.07 4.54 -9.08
CA PRO A 73 17.04 5.93 -8.68
C PRO A 73 15.58 6.40 -8.61
N SER A 74 15.26 7.06 -7.50
CA SER A 74 13.94 7.60 -7.22
C SER A 74 13.53 8.66 -8.27
N PRO A 75 12.27 8.67 -8.74
CA PRO A 75 11.80 9.82 -9.50
C PRO A 75 11.77 11.04 -8.56
N ARG A 76 12.34 12.15 -9.05
CA ARG A 76 12.45 13.45 -8.38
C ARG A 76 11.18 13.76 -7.57
N ARG A 77 11.37 13.96 -6.25
CA ARG A 77 10.42 14.60 -5.35
C ARG A 77 10.14 16.02 -5.83
N ALA A 78 9.12 16.21 -6.67
CA ALA A 78 8.54 17.51 -6.92
C ALA A 78 7.17 17.56 -6.22
N GLY A 79 7.16 18.05 -4.97
CA GLY A 79 5.96 18.60 -4.34
C GLY A 79 5.06 17.67 -3.52
N LEU A 80 5.59 16.63 -2.86
CA LEU A 80 4.85 15.94 -1.81
C LEU A 80 5.31 16.40 -0.42
N GLU A 81 4.39 17.07 0.29
CA GLU A 81 4.49 17.32 1.73
C GLU A 81 4.84 16.03 2.48
N PRO A 82 5.72 16.08 3.50
CA PRO A 82 6.12 14.90 4.26
C PRO A 82 4.90 14.24 4.92
N ALA A 83 4.88 12.91 4.94
CA ALA A 83 3.87 12.17 5.70
C ALA A 83 3.99 12.56 7.19
N PRO A 84 2.87 12.93 7.87
CA PRO A 84 2.92 13.25 9.29
C PRO A 84 3.33 12.01 10.08
N THR A 85 4.36 12.16 10.90
CA THR A 85 4.90 11.19 11.85
C THR A 85 3.99 11.06 13.08
N GLY A 86 2.72 10.74 12.86
CA GLY A 86 1.74 10.48 13.92
C GLY A 86 1.26 9.04 13.87
N LYS A 87 1.44 8.28 14.97
CA LYS A 87 0.78 6.99 15.17
C LYS A 87 -0.73 7.21 15.22
N GLY A 88 -1.40 7.08 14.07
CA GLY A 88 -2.85 7.14 13.99
C GLY A 88 -3.45 5.86 14.58
N GLU A 89 -4.00 5.96 15.79
CA GLU A 89 -4.81 4.92 16.42
C GLU A 89 -6.06 4.67 15.57
N TRP A 90 -6.22 3.43 15.08
CA TRP A 90 -7.40 3.01 14.33
C TRP A 90 -8.56 2.77 15.31
N LYS A 91 -9.62 3.58 15.22
CA LYS A 91 -10.92 3.25 15.82
C LYS A 91 -11.88 2.78 14.73
N PRO A 92 -12.58 1.64 14.92
CA PRO A 92 -13.58 1.20 13.95
C PRO A 92 -14.71 2.24 13.88
N ALA A 93 -15.16 2.54 12.67
CA ALA A 93 -16.39 3.32 12.48
C ALA A 93 -17.58 2.45 12.88
N LEU A 94 -18.43 3.00 13.75
CA LEU A 94 -19.75 2.47 14.15
C LEU A 94 -20.65 2.25 12.94
#